data_AF-A0A355XXX4-F1
#
_entry.id   AF-A0A355XXX4-F1
#
_cell.length_a   1.000
_cell.length_b   1.000
_cell.length_c   1.000
_cell.angle_alpha   90.00
_cell.angle_beta   90.00
_cell.angle_gamma   90.00
#
_symmetry.space_group_name_H-M   'P 1'
#
loop_
_entity.id
_entity.type
_entity.pdbx_description
1 polymer ?
#
loop_
_entity_poly.entity_id
_entity_poly.type
_entity_poly.pdbx_seq_one_letter_code
_entity_poly.pdbx_strand_id
1 'polypeptide(L)'
;MLPFKDRIRLWAIRLRYCYQTKVRHMDIDKSALVSFGTKLDKVNPRGIHIGAETYIASGTRILTHDYCMKRHADTYIGRRCFIGADVIVLGGVRVGDEVIVGAGAVVTKDVPSNCVVAGNPARIIRQGISTGKYGQLKKQLSQ
;
A
#
# COMPACT_ATOMS: atom_id res chain seq x y z
N MET A 1 28.91 0.97 11.48
CA MET A 1 28.59 2.41 11.27
C MET A 1 27.97 2.55 9.89
N LEU A 2 26.70 2.98 9.78
CA LEU A 2 26.01 3.07 8.48
C LEU A 2 26.70 4.13 7.58
N PRO A 3 26.89 3.85 6.27
CA PRO A 3 27.39 4.82 5.30
C PRO A 3 26.62 6.16 5.36
N PHE A 4 27.31 7.27 5.09
CA PHE A 4 26.71 8.60 5.11
C PHE A 4 25.47 8.73 4.20
N LYS A 5 25.52 8.12 3.02
CA LYS A 5 24.39 8.08 2.06
C LYS A 5 23.14 7.41 2.65
N ASP A 6 23.31 6.37 3.45
CA ASP A 6 22.19 5.68 4.10
C ASP A 6 21.56 6.53 5.19
N ARG A 7 22.36 7.32 5.91
CA ARG A 7 21.85 8.28 6.89
C ARG A 7 20.98 9.35 6.23
N ILE A 8 21.41 9.89 5.09
CA ILE A 8 20.62 10.88 4.32
C ILE A 8 19.30 10.26 3.87
N ARG A 9 19.35 9.04 3.31
CA ARG A 9 18.15 8.32 2.86
C ARG A 9 17.15 8.13 4.01
N LEU A 10 17.62 7.67 5.17
CA LEU A 10 16.77 7.46 6.36
C LEU A 10 16.15 8.77 6.85
N TRP A 11 16.92 9.86 6.83
CA TRP A 11 16.40 11.19 7.13
C TRP A 11 15.29 11.61 6.16
N ALA A 12 15.49 11.43 4.85
CA ALA A 12 14.48 11.75 3.85
C ALA A 12 13.20 10.91 4.03
N ILE A 13 13.34 9.61 4.32
CA ILE A 13 12.20 8.72 4.62
C ILE A 13 11.43 9.23 5.85
N ARG A 14 12.14 9.55 6.94
CA ARG A 14 11.53 10.02 8.18
C ARG A 14 10.84 11.37 8.01
N LEU A 15 11.47 12.30 7.31
CA LEU A 15 10.89 13.62 7.01
C LEU A 15 9.60 13.46 6.20
N ARG A 16 9.62 12.64 5.14
CA ARG A 16 8.44 12.36 4.31
C ARG A 16 7.34 11.66 5.11
N TYR A 17 7.68 10.71 5.97
CA TYR A 17 6.72 10.06 6.88
C TYR A 17 6.05 11.08 7.80
N CYS A 18 6.84 11.93 8.48
CA CYS A 18 6.33 12.98 9.35
C CYS A 18 5.41 13.95 8.59
N TYR A 19 5.77 14.32 7.36
CA TYR A 19 4.93 15.19 6.53
C TYR A 19 3.59 14.53 6.17
N GLN A 20 3.60 13.26 5.75
CA GLN A 20 2.38 12.52 5.41
C GLN A 20 1.45 12.34 6.61
N THR A 21 1.99 12.00 7.77
CA THR A 21 1.19 11.71 8.97
C THR A 21 0.81 12.96 9.75
N LYS A 22 1.75 13.88 10.01
CA LYS A 22 1.50 15.05 10.87
C LYS A 22 0.90 16.25 10.14
N VAL A 23 1.30 16.49 8.88
CA VAL A 23 0.82 17.65 8.11
C VAL A 23 -0.38 17.27 7.25
N ARG A 24 -0.35 16.10 6.61
CA ARG A 24 -1.46 15.62 5.78
C ARG A 24 -2.48 14.74 6.50
N HIS A 25 -2.25 14.39 7.76
CA HIS A 25 -3.16 13.59 8.58
C HIS A 25 -3.52 12.23 7.94
N MET A 26 -2.58 11.62 7.19
CA MET A 26 -2.73 10.25 6.71
C MET A 26 -2.50 9.27 7.86
N ASP A 27 -3.24 8.17 7.87
CA ASP A 27 -3.06 7.05 8.80
C ASP A 27 -2.10 6.02 8.19
N ILE A 28 -0.82 6.14 8.50
CA ILE A 28 0.24 5.27 7.97
C ILE A 28 1.02 4.73 9.15
N ASP A 29 1.04 3.41 9.30
CA ASP A 29 1.83 2.79 10.35
C ASP A 29 3.33 3.07 10.16
N LYS A 30 4.03 3.34 11.26
CA LYS A 30 5.47 3.66 11.27
C LYS A 30 6.38 2.60 10.65
N SER A 31 5.94 1.34 10.63
CA SER A 31 6.67 0.21 10.07
C SER A 31 6.36 -0.03 8.58
N ALA A 32 5.33 0.63 8.04
CA ALA A 32 5.03 0.58 6.62
C ALA A 32 6.13 1.30 5.82
N LEU A 33 6.43 0.76 4.65
CA LEU A 33 7.43 1.31 3.75
C LEU A 33 6.78 1.77 2.44
N VAL A 34 6.74 3.08 2.25
CA VAL A 34 6.16 3.72 1.06
C VAL A 34 7.28 4.26 0.16
N SER A 35 7.38 3.74 -1.05
CA SER A 35 8.41 4.15 -2.02
C SER A 35 8.29 5.63 -2.40
N PHE A 36 9.41 6.31 -2.70
CA PHE A 36 9.43 7.75 -3.05
C PHE A 36 8.54 8.11 -4.24
N GLY A 37 8.35 7.20 -5.19
CA GLY A 37 7.48 7.38 -6.36
C GLY A 37 5.99 7.06 -6.14
N THR A 38 5.59 6.62 -4.95
CA THR A 38 4.17 6.37 -4.65
C THR A 38 3.38 7.68 -4.57
N LYS A 39 2.25 7.71 -5.27
CA LYS A 39 1.31 8.84 -5.35
C LYS A 39 0.11 8.56 -4.45
N LEU A 40 0.22 8.96 -3.19
CA LEU A 40 -0.93 8.99 -2.29
C LEU A 40 -1.79 10.22 -2.60
N ASP A 41 -3.10 10.04 -2.49
CA ASP A 41 -4.08 11.09 -2.70
C ASP A 41 -3.78 12.33 -1.85
N LYS A 42 -3.88 13.51 -2.47
CA LYS A 42 -3.64 14.80 -1.82
C LYS A 42 -4.92 15.61 -1.62
N VAL A 43 -6.02 15.25 -2.31
CA VAL A 43 -7.30 15.95 -2.20
C VAL A 43 -8.02 15.48 -0.94
N ASN A 44 -8.05 14.18 -0.69
CA ASN A 44 -8.56 13.59 0.56
C ASN A 44 -7.51 12.74 1.29
N PRO A 45 -6.42 13.34 1.80
CA PRO A 45 -5.31 12.58 2.38
C PRO A 45 -5.70 11.83 3.67
N ARG A 46 -6.72 12.30 4.41
CA ARG A 46 -7.19 11.68 5.65
C ARG A 46 -7.81 10.30 5.44
N GLY A 47 -8.32 10.01 4.24
CA GLY A 47 -8.87 8.70 3.90
C GLY A 47 -7.81 7.65 3.54
N ILE A 48 -6.52 7.96 3.63
CA ILE A 48 -5.45 6.99 3.36
C ILE A 48 -5.13 6.24 4.65
N HIS A 49 -5.35 4.92 4.65
CA HIS A 49 -5.02 4.03 5.76
C HIS A 49 -4.08 2.92 5.28
N ILE A 50 -2.88 2.84 5.87
CA ILE A 50 -1.86 1.84 5.52
C ILE A 50 -1.37 1.13 6.78
N GLY A 51 -1.61 -0.18 6.83
CA GLY A 51 -1.28 -1.05 7.95
C GLY A 51 0.21 -1.36 8.11
N ALA A 52 0.54 -1.93 9.27
CA ALA A 52 1.90 -2.26 9.67
C ALA A 52 2.62 -3.20 8.70
N GLU A 53 3.93 -3.00 8.55
CA GLU A 53 4.84 -3.82 7.75
C GLU A 53 4.42 -4.01 6.29
N THR A 54 3.54 -3.15 5.77
CA THR A 54 3.14 -3.15 4.37
C THR A 54 4.17 -2.43 3.52
N TYR A 55 4.43 -2.94 2.33
CA TYR A 55 5.27 -2.29 1.34
C TYR A 55 4.46 -1.80 0.15
N ILE A 56 4.70 -0.56 -0.26
CA ILE A 56 4.11 0.03 -1.45
C ILE A 56 5.23 0.41 -2.41
N ALA A 57 5.21 -0.23 -3.58
CA ALA A 57 6.19 -0.01 -4.62
C ALA A 57 6.03 1.35 -5.32
N SER A 58 7.02 1.69 -6.14
CA SER A 58 7.05 2.94 -6.90
C SER A 58 5.94 2.99 -7.95
N GLY A 59 5.48 4.19 -8.30
CA GLY A 59 4.47 4.41 -9.34
C GLY A 59 3.02 4.19 -8.89
N THR A 60 2.82 3.47 -7.79
CA THR A 60 1.50 3.13 -7.24
C THR A 60 0.69 4.37 -6.86
N ARG A 61 -0.61 4.34 -7.17
CA ARG A 61 -1.60 5.35 -6.79
C ARG A 61 -2.63 4.74 -5.84
N ILE A 62 -2.85 5.39 -4.71
CA ILE A 62 -3.95 5.08 -3.79
C ILE A 62 -4.84 6.29 -3.75
N LEU A 63 -6.07 6.13 -4.24
CA LEU A 63 -7.05 7.20 -4.37
C LEU A 63 -8.03 7.14 -3.19
N THR A 64 -8.59 8.29 -2.84
CA THR A 64 -9.59 8.49 -1.77
C THR A 64 -10.62 9.56 -2.15
N HIS A 65 -10.54 10.10 -3.37
CA HIS A 65 -11.56 10.95 -3.97
C HIS A 65 -11.89 10.50 -5.38
N ASP A 66 -13.10 10.83 -5.82
CA ASP A 66 -13.57 10.68 -7.19
C ASP A 66 -14.39 11.93 -7.57
N TYR A 67 -13.92 12.67 -8.59
CA TYR A 67 -14.61 13.86 -9.08
C TYR A 67 -15.86 13.53 -9.91
N CYS A 68 -15.84 12.45 -10.69
CA CYS A 68 -16.97 12.02 -11.49
C CYS A 68 -18.17 11.68 -10.59
N MET A 69 -17.91 11.05 -9.45
CA MET A 69 -18.93 10.72 -8.45
C MET A 69 -19.07 11.75 -7.32
N LYS A 70 -18.27 12.83 -7.32
CA LYS A 70 -18.18 13.84 -6.24
C LYS A 70 -18.09 13.21 -4.85
N ARG A 71 -17.27 12.16 -4.70
CA ARG A 71 -17.22 11.34 -3.48
C ARG A 71 -15.82 11.36 -2.88
N HIS A 72 -15.76 11.51 -1.56
CA HIS A 72 -14.59 11.19 -0.75
C HIS A 72 -14.84 9.86 -0.03
N ALA A 73 -13.87 8.96 -0.05
CA ALA A 73 -13.99 7.65 0.59
C ALA A 73 -12.63 7.19 1.12
N ASP A 74 -12.68 6.47 2.24
CA ASP A 74 -11.49 5.95 2.88
C ASP A 74 -11.04 4.66 2.21
N THR A 75 -9.75 4.60 1.88
CA THR A 75 -9.10 3.47 1.23
C THR A 75 -8.12 2.83 2.19
N TYR A 76 -8.29 1.54 2.41
CA TYR A 76 -7.56 0.78 3.42
C TYR A 76 -6.63 -0.21 2.74
N ILE A 77 -5.37 -0.22 3.17
CA ILE A 77 -4.42 -1.29 2.90
C ILE A 77 -4.06 -1.96 4.22
N GLY A 78 -4.37 -3.24 4.35
CA GLY A 78 -4.10 -4.03 5.56
C GLY A 78 -2.61 -4.19 5.86
N ARG A 79 -2.30 -4.96 6.90
CA ARG A 79 -0.91 -5.21 7.34
C ARG A 79 -0.22 -6.25 6.47
N ARG A 80 1.12 -6.19 6.41
CA ARG A 80 1.97 -7.14 5.69
C ARG A 80 1.57 -7.35 4.22
N CYS A 81 1.03 -6.32 3.58
CA CYS A 81 0.72 -6.37 2.17
C CYS A 81 1.95 -6.05 1.32
N PHE A 82 1.97 -6.58 0.11
CA PHE A 82 2.86 -6.12 -0.96
C PHE A 82 2.01 -5.50 -2.07
N ILE A 83 2.16 -4.19 -2.27
CA ILE A 83 1.52 -3.49 -3.38
C ILE A 83 2.55 -3.27 -4.47
N GLY A 84 2.42 -4.01 -5.57
CA GLY A 84 3.33 -3.99 -6.72
C GLY A 84 3.45 -2.62 -7.40
N ALA A 85 4.45 -2.50 -8.28
CA ALA A 85 4.73 -1.25 -8.98
C ALA A 85 3.58 -0.84 -9.91
N ASP A 86 3.36 0.47 -10.03
CA ASP A 86 2.35 1.06 -10.92
C ASP A 86 0.92 0.51 -10.73
N VAL A 87 0.59 0.09 -9.50
CA VAL A 87 -0.77 -0.31 -9.13
C VAL A 87 -1.67 0.91 -8.96
N ILE A 88 -2.95 0.77 -9.29
CA ILE A 88 -3.97 1.78 -9.01
C ILE A 88 -5.00 1.16 -8.07
N VAL A 89 -5.17 1.73 -6.88
CA VAL A 89 -6.23 1.37 -5.93
C VAL A 89 -7.28 2.48 -5.96
N LEU A 90 -8.51 2.13 -6.34
CA LEU A 90 -9.62 3.09 -6.41
C LEU A 90 -10.11 3.51 -5.02
N GLY A 91 -10.72 4.70 -4.96
CA GLY A 91 -11.24 5.29 -3.73
C GLY A 91 -12.35 4.47 -3.09
N GLY A 92 -12.21 4.19 -1.79
CA GLY A 92 -13.18 3.43 -1.01
C GLY A 92 -12.92 1.92 -0.97
N VAL A 93 -11.82 1.44 -1.57
CA VAL A 93 -11.46 0.02 -1.57
C VAL A 93 -10.80 -0.38 -0.24
N ARG A 94 -11.17 -1.55 0.26
CA ARG A 94 -10.52 -2.22 1.40
C ARG A 94 -9.72 -3.41 0.92
N VAL A 95 -8.39 -3.30 1.01
CA VAL A 95 -7.47 -4.42 0.85
C VAL A 95 -7.19 -5.00 2.24
N GLY A 96 -7.50 -6.28 2.42
CA GLY A 96 -7.28 -7.01 3.67
C GLY A 96 -5.81 -7.21 4.02
N ASP A 97 -5.55 -8.01 5.03
CA ASP A 97 -4.21 -8.32 5.51
C ASP A 97 -3.51 -9.36 4.63
N GLU A 98 -2.18 -9.33 4.58
CA GLU A 98 -1.37 -10.34 3.87
C GLU A 98 -1.74 -10.50 2.39
N VAL A 99 -2.11 -9.39 1.74
CA VAL A 99 -2.46 -9.36 0.31
C VAL A 99 -1.24 -9.01 -0.54
N ILE A 100 -1.09 -9.71 -1.67
CA ILE A 100 -0.14 -9.35 -2.72
C ILE A 100 -0.93 -8.82 -3.91
N VAL A 101 -0.64 -7.58 -4.32
CA VAL A 101 -1.18 -6.98 -5.54
C VAL A 101 -0.09 -6.98 -6.60
N GLY A 102 -0.31 -7.69 -7.70
CA GLY A 102 0.61 -7.75 -8.84
C GLY A 102 0.83 -6.37 -9.48
N ALA A 103 2.01 -6.16 -10.07
CA ALA A 103 2.35 -4.90 -10.73
C ALA A 103 1.36 -4.55 -11.84
N GLY A 104 1.09 -3.25 -12.01
CA GLY A 104 0.15 -2.72 -13.03
C GLY A 104 -1.32 -3.04 -12.78
N ALA A 105 -1.68 -3.66 -11.65
CA ALA A 105 -3.06 -4.02 -11.38
C ALA A 105 -3.94 -2.79 -11.07
N VAL A 106 -5.22 -2.86 -11.44
CA VAL A 106 -6.23 -1.84 -11.10
C VAL A 106 -7.25 -2.45 -10.15
N VAL A 107 -7.11 -2.15 -8.86
CA VAL A 107 -7.95 -2.67 -7.79
C VAL A 107 -9.22 -1.83 -7.72
N THR A 108 -10.32 -2.44 -8.17
CA THR A 108 -11.64 -1.79 -8.32
C THR A 108 -12.64 -2.22 -7.25
N LYS A 109 -12.33 -3.25 -6.47
CA LYS A 109 -13.19 -3.84 -5.44
C LYS A 109 -12.35 -4.29 -4.26
N ASP A 110 -13.00 -4.48 -3.12
CA ASP A 110 -12.38 -5.00 -1.91
C ASP A 110 -11.68 -6.34 -2.18
N VAL A 111 -10.55 -6.52 -1.50
CA VAL A 111 -9.73 -7.72 -1.60
C VAL A 111 -9.69 -8.37 -0.23
N PRO A 112 -10.18 -9.61 -0.07
CA PRO A 112 -10.08 -10.32 1.19
C PRO A 112 -8.62 -10.60 1.55
N SER A 113 -8.37 -10.78 2.85
CA SER A 113 -7.03 -11.12 3.34
C SER A 113 -6.48 -12.40 2.71
N ASN A 114 -5.16 -12.60 2.78
CA ASN A 114 -4.49 -13.84 2.37
C ASN A 114 -4.67 -14.17 0.88
N CYS A 115 -4.78 -13.15 0.03
CA CYS A 115 -5.01 -13.29 -1.40
C CYS A 115 -3.88 -12.68 -2.24
N VAL A 116 -3.70 -13.24 -3.44
CA VAL A 116 -2.95 -12.59 -4.53
C VAL A 116 -3.96 -12.12 -5.56
N VAL A 117 -3.88 -10.84 -5.93
CA VAL A 117 -4.69 -10.24 -7.00
C VAL A 117 -3.81 -9.65 -8.10
N ALA A 118 -4.26 -9.70 -9.35
CA ALA A 118 -3.57 -9.08 -10.49
C ALA A 118 -4.56 -8.72 -11.61
N GLY A 119 -4.12 -7.89 -12.56
CA GLY A 119 -4.86 -7.52 -13.76
C GLY A 119 -5.61 -6.19 -13.68
N ASN A 120 -6.22 -5.79 -14.79
CA ASN A 120 -7.07 -4.61 -14.91
C ASN A 120 -8.39 -5.01 -15.59
N PRO A 121 -9.51 -5.09 -14.85
CA PRO A 121 -9.61 -4.94 -13.41
C PRO A 121 -8.97 -6.11 -12.65
N ALA A 122 -8.46 -5.86 -11.44
CA ALA A 122 -7.80 -6.87 -10.63
C ALA A 122 -8.75 -8.02 -10.26
N ARG A 123 -8.25 -9.25 -10.30
CA ARG A 123 -8.95 -10.48 -9.92
C ARG A 123 -8.08 -11.31 -8.99
N ILE A 124 -8.72 -12.05 -8.10
CA ILE A 124 -8.03 -13.02 -7.24
C ILE A 124 -7.50 -14.15 -8.12
N ILE A 125 -6.18 -14.35 -8.07
CA ILE A 125 -5.48 -15.41 -8.81
C ILE A 125 -4.94 -16.51 -7.88
N ARG A 126 -4.87 -16.23 -6.56
CA ARG A 126 -4.50 -17.20 -5.53
C ARG A 126 -5.10 -16.80 -4.19
N GLN A 127 -5.52 -17.78 -3.39
CA GLN A 127 -6.01 -17.60 -2.02
C GLN A 127 -5.17 -18.44 -1.06
N GLY A 128 -5.31 -18.18 0.25
CA GLY A 128 -4.65 -18.95 1.30
C GLY A 128 -3.14 -18.72 1.38
N ILE A 129 -2.64 -17.57 0.93
CA ILE A 129 -1.24 -17.20 1.12
C ILE A 129 -1.00 -16.69 2.55
N SER A 130 0.24 -16.78 3.03
CA SER A 130 0.66 -16.02 4.22
C SER A 130 1.92 -15.23 3.93
N THR A 131 1.93 -13.99 4.39
CA THR A 131 3.06 -13.08 4.22
C THR A 131 3.66 -12.68 5.57
N GLY A 132 4.96 -12.41 5.53
CA GLY A 132 5.71 -11.73 6.56
C GLY A 132 5.86 -10.24 6.26
N LYS A 133 6.88 -9.64 6.85
CA LYS A 133 7.24 -8.24 6.65
C LYS A 133 7.35 -7.89 5.17
N TYR A 134 6.75 -6.77 4.78
CA TYR A 134 6.72 -6.23 3.42
C TYR A 134 6.04 -7.14 2.39
N GLY A 135 5.14 -8.01 2.83
CA GLY A 135 4.42 -8.95 1.96
C GLY A 135 5.30 -10.08 1.41
N GLN A 136 6.46 -10.34 2.02
CA GLN A 136 7.31 -11.48 1.68
C GLN A 136 6.57 -12.79 1.97
N LEU A 137 6.42 -13.65 0.96
CA LEU A 137 5.78 -14.95 1.14
C LEU A 137 6.54 -15.79 2.17
N LYS A 138 5.82 -16.31 3.18
CA LYS A 138 6.38 -17.34 4.04
C LYS A 138 6.50 -18.62 3.21
N LYS A 139 7.64 -19.31 3.29
CA LYS A 139 7.77 -20.65 2.70
C LYS A 139 6.65 -21.50 3.30
N GLN A 140 5.79 -22.07 2.45
CA GLN A 140 4.96 -23.19 2.87
C GLN A 140 5.96 -24.31 3.19
N LEU A 141 5.98 -24.78 4.44
CA LEU A 141 6.66 -26.03 4.77
C LEU A 141 6.05 -27.06 3.83
N SER A 142 6.84 -27.53 2.87
CA SER A 142 6.46 -28.61 1.96
C SER A 142 5.99 -29.77 2.84
N GLN A 143 4.73 -30.17 2.67
CA GLN A 143 4.30 -31.50 3.12
C GLN A 143 5.02 -32.56 2.30
#